data_AF-A0A957MDT6-F1
#
_entry.id   AF-A0A957MDT6-F1
#
_cell.length_a   1.000
_cell.length_b   1.000
_cell.length_c   1.000
_cell.angle_alpha   90.00
_cell.angle_beta   90.00
_cell.angle_gamma   90.00
#
_symmetry.space_group_name_H-M   'P 1'
#
loop_
_entity.id
_entity.type
_entity.pdbx_description
1 polymer ?
#
loop_
_entity_poly.entity_id
_entity_poly.type
_entity_poly.pdbx_seq_one_letter_code
_entity_poly.pdbx_strand_id
1 'polypeptide(L)'
;QAGLTLPAVDYTHSDGNCSVTGGYVYRGSAYPAWNGIYFYGDYCSGHIWAMAPDDAGGWASALVADTDLVISSFGEDQDGELYVIDYGGGTIYRMMPAE
;
A
#
# COMPACT_ATOMS: atom_id res chain seq x y z
N GLN A 1 27.26 9.08 -2.00
CA GLN A 1 26.55 9.59 -0.80
C GLN A 1 26.88 8.64 0.35
N ALA A 2 27.31 9.14 1.51
CA ALA A 2 27.62 8.30 2.68
C ALA A 2 26.47 8.36 3.69
N GLY A 3 26.16 7.25 4.37
CA GLY A 3 25.12 7.19 5.40
C GLY A 3 23.68 6.98 4.90
N LEU A 4 23.48 6.57 3.65
CA LEU A 4 22.17 6.16 3.15
C LEU A 4 22.04 4.64 3.14
N THR A 5 20.83 4.16 3.42
CA THR A 5 20.39 2.77 3.16
C THR A 5 19.57 2.77 1.88
N LEU A 6 19.76 1.72 1.08
CA LEU A 6 18.93 1.48 -0.11
C LEU A 6 17.46 1.27 0.30
N PRO A 7 16.50 1.63 -0.57
CA PRO A 7 15.10 1.35 -0.28
C PRO A 7 14.87 -0.16 -0.08
N ALA A 8 13.87 -0.51 0.73
CA ALA A 8 13.47 -1.91 0.93
C ALA A 8 12.90 -2.52 -0.36
N VAL A 9 12.16 -1.73 -1.11
CA VAL A 9 11.60 -2.04 -2.43
C VAL A 9 11.61 -0.77 -3.29
N ASP A 10 11.78 -0.94 -4.60
CA ASP A 10 11.61 0.12 -5.58
C ASP A 10 10.92 -0.42 -6.84
N TYR A 11 10.38 0.48 -7.65
CA TYR A 11 9.81 0.16 -8.95
C TYR A 11 10.02 1.31 -9.93
N THR A 12 9.95 1.00 -11.23
CA THR A 12 10.11 2.00 -12.30
C THR A 12 8.85 2.83 -12.49
N HIS A 13 8.98 4.04 -13.04
CA HIS A 13 7.84 4.86 -13.49
C HIS A 13 7.16 4.32 -14.77
N SER A 14 7.19 3.00 -14.98
CA SER A 14 6.40 2.33 -16.02
C SER A 14 4.94 2.24 -15.57
N ASP A 15 4.05 1.90 -16.50
CA ASP A 15 2.65 1.56 -16.20
C ASP A 15 1.87 2.66 -15.47
N GLY A 16 2.20 3.91 -15.77
CA GLY A 16 1.54 5.09 -15.18
C GLY A 16 1.98 5.44 -13.77
N ASN A 17 2.90 4.68 -13.16
CA ASN A 17 3.39 4.97 -11.82
C ASN A 17 4.25 6.24 -11.79
N CYS A 18 4.10 7.06 -10.75
CA CYS A 18 4.83 8.33 -10.65
C CYS A 18 5.21 8.75 -9.23
N SER A 19 4.50 8.26 -8.21
CA SER A 19 4.59 8.78 -6.85
C SER A 19 3.99 7.79 -5.88
N VAL A 20 4.88 7.08 -5.16
CA VAL A 20 4.49 6.26 -4.01
C VAL A 20 3.76 7.13 -3.00
N THR A 21 2.56 6.70 -2.61
CA THR A 21 1.71 7.37 -1.63
C THR A 21 1.26 6.39 -0.56
N GLY A 22 1.17 6.88 0.67
CA GLY A 22 0.63 6.13 1.80
C GLY A 22 1.69 5.42 2.61
N GLY A 23 1.26 4.30 3.23
CA GLY A 23 2.12 3.42 4.01
C GLY A 23 1.56 3.03 5.37
N TYR A 24 0.65 2.05 5.42
CA TYR A 24 0.07 1.57 6.69
C TYR A 24 0.31 0.08 6.84
N VAL A 25 0.75 -0.32 8.03
CA VAL A 25 0.81 -1.73 8.41
C VAL A 25 -0.57 -2.14 8.91
N TYR A 26 -1.19 -3.15 8.29
CA TYR A 26 -2.48 -3.64 8.76
C TYR A 26 -2.34 -4.26 10.16
N ARG A 27 -3.18 -3.78 11.09
CA ARG A 27 -3.23 -4.22 12.49
C ARG A 27 -4.62 -4.68 12.92
N GLY A 28 -5.58 -4.66 12.00
CA GLY A 28 -6.95 -5.06 12.24
C GLY A 28 -7.12 -6.54 12.60
N SER A 29 -8.31 -6.86 13.09
CA SER A 29 -8.67 -8.21 13.53
C SER A 29 -9.61 -8.93 12.56
N ALA A 30 -10.27 -8.20 11.65
CA ALA A 30 -11.17 -8.79 10.67
C ALA A 30 -10.44 -9.68 9.65
N TYR A 31 -9.19 -9.32 9.30
CA TYR A 31 -8.37 -10.06 8.33
C TYR A 31 -7.03 -10.48 8.93
N PRO A 32 -6.98 -11.54 9.76
CA PRO A 32 -5.74 -11.95 10.43
C PRO A 32 -4.56 -12.23 9.48
N ALA A 33 -4.84 -12.68 8.25
CA ALA A 33 -3.82 -12.94 7.23
C ALA A 33 -3.11 -11.67 6.73
N TRP A 34 -3.68 -10.49 6.96
CA TRP A 34 -3.07 -9.21 6.60
C TRP A 34 -2.20 -8.64 7.71
N ASN A 35 -2.21 -9.22 8.91
CA ASN A 35 -1.49 -8.66 10.04
C ASN A 35 0.02 -8.56 9.76
N GLY A 36 0.55 -7.35 9.89
CA GLY A 36 1.97 -7.07 9.63
C GLY A 36 2.31 -6.77 8.16
N ILE A 37 1.37 -6.89 7.23
CA ILE A 37 1.54 -6.48 5.83
C ILE A 37 1.47 -4.95 5.73
N TYR A 38 2.42 -4.35 5.03
CA TYR A 38 2.46 -2.92 4.75
C TYR A 38 1.79 -2.62 3.40
N PHE A 39 0.74 -1.81 3.41
CA PHE A 39 0.03 -1.39 2.21
C PHE A 39 0.40 0.05 1.83
N TYR A 40 0.66 0.25 0.54
CA TYR A 40 0.92 1.56 -0.05
C TYR A 40 0.36 1.59 -1.47
N GLY A 41 0.18 2.78 -2.02
CA GLY A 41 -0.30 2.95 -3.38
C GLY A 41 0.57 3.88 -4.21
N ASP A 42 0.16 4.14 -5.43
CA ASP A 42 0.74 5.17 -6.30
C ASP A 42 -0.33 6.20 -6.67
N TYR A 43 0.01 7.48 -6.53
CA TYR A 43 -0.91 8.60 -6.76
C TYR A 43 -1.44 8.66 -8.19
N CYS A 44 -0.59 8.33 -9.18
CA CYS A 44 -0.94 8.50 -10.60
C CYS A 44 -1.67 7.30 -11.18
N SER A 45 -1.23 6.08 -10.85
CA SER A 45 -1.79 4.87 -11.44
C SER A 45 -2.96 4.29 -10.65
N GLY A 46 -3.11 4.62 -9.37
CA GLY A 46 -4.10 3.98 -8.50
C GLY A 46 -3.77 2.53 -8.13
N HIS A 47 -2.57 2.06 -8.46
CA HIS A 47 -2.07 0.76 -8.01
C HIS A 47 -1.92 0.72 -6.48
N ILE A 48 -2.31 -0.39 -5.86
CA ILE A 48 -2.07 -0.69 -4.43
C ILE A 48 -1.20 -1.93 -4.33
N TRP A 49 -0.16 -1.82 -3.51
CA TRP A 49 0.84 -2.85 -3.27
C TRP A 49 0.80 -3.31 -1.81
N ALA A 50 1.10 -4.59 -1.61
CA ALA A 50 1.32 -5.20 -0.31
C ALA A 50 2.80 -5.61 -0.19
N MET A 51 3.48 -5.08 0.82
CA MET A 51 4.86 -5.43 1.16
C MET A 51 4.92 -6.29 2.42
N ALA A 52 5.67 -7.39 2.36
CA ALA A 52 5.89 -8.30 3.47
C ALA A 52 7.35 -8.79 3.47
N PRO A 53 7.87 -9.31 4.60
CA PRO A 53 9.18 -9.94 4.64
C PRO A 53 9.27 -11.10 3.65
N ASP A 54 10.42 -11.27 3.01
CA ASP A 54 10.72 -12.45 2.19
C ASP A 54 11.52 -13.51 2.98
N ASP A 55 11.66 -14.70 2.41
CA ASP A 55 12.39 -15.82 3.02
C ASP A 55 13.92 -15.60 3.06
N ALA A 56 14.44 -14.58 2.39
CA ALA A 56 15.85 -14.23 2.32
C ALA A 56 16.25 -13.13 3.34
N GLY A 57 15.31 -12.69 4.19
CA GLY A 57 15.52 -11.63 5.18
C GLY A 57 15.42 -10.21 4.61
N GLY A 58 14.88 -10.07 3.39
CA GLY A 58 14.52 -8.83 2.74
C GLY A 58 13.02 -8.54 2.80
N TRP A 59 12.55 -7.79 1.82
CA TRP A 59 11.15 -7.41 1.65
C TRP A 59 10.73 -7.66 0.20
N ALA A 60 9.52 -8.17 0.02
CA ALA A 60 8.90 -8.33 -1.28
C ALA A 60 7.60 -7.56 -1.34
N SER A 61 7.34 -6.94 -2.49
CA SER A 61 6.08 -6.26 -2.80
C SER A 61 5.32 -6.99 -3.90
N ALA A 62 4.00 -7.09 -3.73
CA ALA A 62 3.08 -7.61 -4.73
C ALA A 62 1.96 -6.61 -5.02
N LEU A 63 1.60 -6.45 -6.29
CA LEU A 63 0.43 -5.64 -6.68
C LEU A 63 -0.82 -6.40 -6.24
N VAL A 64 -1.65 -5.77 -5.42
CA VAL A 64 -2.85 -6.39 -4.83
C VAL A 64 -4.15 -5.74 -5.28
N ALA A 65 -4.09 -4.52 -5.82
CA ALA A 65 -5.22 -3.91 -6.51
C ALA A 65 -4.75 -2.98 -7.63
N ASP A 66 -5.49 -3.00 -8.72
CA ASP A 66 -5.39 -2.06 -9.83
C ASP A 66 -6.72 -1.28 -9.89
N THR A 67 -6.66 0.03 -9.69
CA THR A 67 -7.83 0.88 -9.46
C THR A 67 -7.67 2.20 -10.21
N ASP A 68 -8.78 2.88 -10.49
CA ASP A 68 -8.75 4.22 -11.07
C ASP A 68 -8.68 5.33 -10.00
N LEU A 69 -8.31 5.01 -8.76
CA LEU A 69 -8.29 5.96 -7.63
C LEU A 69 -7.09 6.90 -7.71
N VAL A 70 -7.27 8.16 -7.31
CA VAL A 70 -6.16 9.09 -7.07
C VAL A 70 -5.77 8.99 -5.60
N ILE A 71 -4.90 8.02 -5.31
CA ILE A 71 -4.56 7.63 -3.94
C ILE A 71 -3.67 8.70 -3.30
N SER A 72 -4.23 9.45 -2.36
CA SER A 72 -3.54 10.54 -1.65
C SER A 72 -3.08 10.18 -0.25
N SER A 73 -3.71 9.20 0.38
CA SER A 73 -3.34 8.66 1.69
C SER A 73 -4.11 7.36 1.94
N PHE A 74 -3.80 6.74 3.07
CA PHE A 74 -4.61 5.70 3.70
C PHE A 74 -4.99 6.18 5.10
N GLY A 75 -5.80 5.39 5.80
CA GLY A 75 -6.14 5.60 7.20
C GLY A 75 -6.55 4.29 7.86
N GLU A 76 -6.62 4.31 9.19
CA GLU A 76 -7.12 3.20 10.00
C GLU A 76 -8.22 3.67 10.94
N ASP A 77 -9.19 2.81 11.25
CA ASP A 77 -10.15 3.06 12.32
C ASP A 77 -9.61 2.58 13.69
N GLN A 78 -10.42 2.71 14.74
CA GLN A 78 -10.03 2.29 16.10
C GLN A 78 -9.76 0.78 16.24
N ASP A 79 -10.26 -0.02 15.29
CA ASP A 79 -10.10 -1.47 15.29
C ASP A 79 -8.90 -1.90 14.42
N GLY A 80 -8.17 -0.96 13.82
CA GLY A 80 -6.99 -1.20 12.97
C GLY A 80 -7.33 -1.62 11.54
N GLU A 81 -8.58 -1.45 11.12
CA GLU A 81 -9.03 -1.78 9.77
C GLU A 81 -8.63 -0.66 8.81
N LEU A 82 -8.15 -1.03 7.62
CA LEU A 82 -7.56 -0.07 6.69
C LEU A 82 -8.58 0.53 5.71
N TYR A 83 -8.33 1.79 5.39
CA TYR A 83 -9.09 2.59 4.43
C TYR A 83 -8.13 3.28 3.45
N VAL A 84 -8.55 3.43 2.19
CA VAL A 84 -7.84 4.18 1.16
C VAL A 84 -8.58 5.49 0.86
N ILE A 85 -7.84 6.58 0.70
CA ILE A 85 -8.39 7.93 0.48
C ILE A 85 -8.16 8.32 -0.98
N ASP A 86 -9.26 8.34 -1.73
CA ASP A 86 -9.29 8.79 -3.12
C ASP A 86 -9.54 10.30 -3.18
N TYR A 87 -8.48 11.04 -3.52
CA TYR A 87 -8.54 12.49 -3.68
C TYR A 87 -9.29 12.91 -4.96
N GLY A 88 -9.27 12.07 -5.99
CA GLY A 88 -9.87 12.36 -7.30
C GLY A 88 -11.39 12.26 -7.24
N GLY A 89 -11.90 11.18 -6.63
CA GLY A 89 -13.33 10.95 -6.43
C GLY A 89 -13.89 11.48 -5.11
N GLY A 90 -13.04 11.95 -4.18
CA GLY A 90 -13.46 12.52 -2.89
C GLY A 90 -14.12 11.49 -1.96
N THR A 91 -13.73 10.22 -2.08
CA THR A 91 -14.34 9.09 -1.35
C THR A 91 -13.29 8.35 -0.54
N ILE A 92 -13.70 7.82 0.62
CA ILE A 92 -12.89 6.93 1.45
C ILE A 92 -13.46 5.53 1.33
N TYR A 93 -12.62 4.57 0.93
CA TYR A 93 -13.02 3.16 0.77
C TYR A 93 -12.38 2.31 1.85
N ARG A 94 -13.14 1.37 2.43
CA ARG A 94 -12.58 0.34 3.31
C ARG A 94 -11.89 -0.72 2.45
N MET A 95 -10.70 -1.12 2.84
CA MET A 95 -9.98 -2.23 2.20
C MET A 95 -10.49 -3.58 2.71
N MET A 96 -10.62 -4.54 1.81
CA MET A 96 -11.02 -5.91 2.12
C MET A 96 -10.33 -6.91 1.17
N PRO A 97 -10.16 -8.18 1.57
CA PRO A 97 -9.68 -9.23 0.68
C PRO A 97 -10.55 -9.37 -0.57
N ALA A 98 -9.90 -9.70 -1.69
CA ALA A 98 -10.61 -10.17 -2.88
C ALA A 98 -11.29 -11.51 -2.59
N GLU A 99 -12.47 -11.73 -3.17
CA GLU A 99 -13.19 -13.01 -3.13
C GLU A 99 -12.57 -14.07 -4.05
#